data_AF-A0A068X054-F1
#
_entry.id   AF-A0A068X054-F1
#
_cell.length_a   1.000
_cell.length_b   1.000
_cell.length_c   1.000
_cell.angle_alpha   90.00
_cell.angle_beta   90.00
_cell.angle_gamma   90.00
#
_symmetry.space_group_name_H-M   'P 1'
#
loop_
_entity.id
_entity.type
_entity.pdbx_description
1 polymer ?
#
loop_
_entity_poly.entity_id
_entity_poly.type
_entity_poly.pdbx_seq_one_letter_code
_entity_poly.pdbx_strand_id
1 'polypeptide(L)'
;MILLSLLLVVCLLGLPAPSEQKIKSAAFNVQVFGKSKSTKADVMKILVDIFRRYHGAVIEEIRDNTGEAIQRLLTAINAASP
;
A
#
# COMPACT_ATOMS: atom_id res chain seq x y z
N MET A 1 16.99 -35.55 18.71
CA MET A 1 18.24 -35.02 18.16
C MET A 1 18.19 -34.93 16.64
N ILE A 2 17.91 -36.02 15.91
CA ILE A 2 17.85 -36.02 14.43
C ILE A 2 16.84 -35.02 13.85
N LEU A 3 15.64 -34.90 14.42
CA LEU A 3 14.61 -33.95 13.93
C LEU A 3 15.03 -32.48 14.09
N LEU A 4 15.73 -32.15 15.18
CA LEU A 4 16.24 -30.81 15.43
C LEU A 4 17.40 -30.47 14.49
N SER A 5 18.27 -31.44 14.23
CA SER A 5 19.34 -31.32 13.23
C SER A 5 18.79 -31.15 11.82
N LEU A 6 17.70 -31.85 11.47
CA LEU A 6 17.05 -31.74 10.17
C LEU A 6 16.40 -30.36 9.97
N LEU A 7 15.72 -29.85 11.01
CA LEU A 7 15.12 -28.52 11.00
C LEU A 7 16.18 -27.43 10.87
N LEU A 8 17.30 -27.56 11.59
CA LEU A 8 18.43 -26.65 11.50
C LEU A 8 19.05 -26.64 10.09
N VAL A 9 19.18 -27.81 9.45
CA VAL A 9 19.67 -27.95 8.07
C VAL A 9 18.70 -27.30 7.08
N VAL A 10 17.38 -27.49 7.22
CA VAL A 10 16.38 -26.83 6.35
C VAL A 10 16.46 -25.30 6.47
N CYS A 11 16.64 -24.76 7.69
CA CYS A 11 16.81 -23.33 7.91
C CYS A 11 18.15 -22.79 7.35
N LEU A 12 19.25 -23.53 7.54
CA LEU A 12 20.58 -23.15 7.04
C LEU A 12 20.70 -23.24 5.52
N LEU A 13 19.97 -24.15 4.87
CA LEU A 13 19.93 -24.30 3.42
C LEU A 13 19.13 -23.18 2.72
N GLY A 14 18.40 -22.35 3.48
CA GLY A 14 17.68 -21.20 2.94
C GLY A 14 16.73 -21.57 1.80
N LEU A 15 16.08 -22.74 1.88
CA LEU A 15 15.18 -23.20 0.82
C LEU A 15 14.14 -22.11 0.55
N PRO A 16 14.06 -21.58 -0.69
CA PRO A 16 13.13 -20.51 -0.99
C PRO A 16 11.71 -21.00 -0.73
N ALA A 17 10.94 -20.23 0.04
CA ALA A 17 9.52 -20.49 0.19
C ALA A 17 8.89 -20.52 -1.22
N PRO A 18 7.99 -21.47 -1.54
CA PRO A 18 7.41 -21.65 -2.88
C PRO A 18 6.48 -20.52 -3.33
N SER A 19 6.53 -19.35 -2.68
CA SER A 19 5.69 -18.21 -3.00
C SER A 19 6.34 -17.37 -4.11
N GLU A 20 5.82 -17.52 -5.33
CA GLU A 20 6.08 -16.57 -6.43
C GLU A 20 5.33 -15.22 -6.26
N GLN A 21 4.77 -14.96 -5.07
CA GLN A 21 3.86 -13.85 -4.86
C GLN A 21 4.62 -12.52 -4.78
N LYS A 22 4.61 -11.78 -5.90
CA LYS A 22 5.25 -10.48 -6.00
C LYS A 22 4.39 -9.40 -5.35
N ILE A 23 4.84 -8.85 -4.23
CA ILE A 23 4.20 -7.71 -3.57
C ILE A 23 4.77 -6.40 -4.13
N LYS A 24 3.93 -5.66 -4.85
CA LYS A 24 4.16 -4.24 -5.18
C LYS A 24 3.76 -3.32 -4.03
N SER A 25 4.68 -2.46 -3.59
CA SER A 25 4.45 -1.38 -2.63
C SER A 25 4.92 -0.02 -3.17
N ALA A 26 4.47 1.08 -2.56
CA ALA A 26 4.88 2.44 -2.92
C ALA A 26 4.92 3.39 -1.72
N ALA A 27 5.67 4.49 -1.87
CA ALA A 27 5.55 5.70 -1.08
C ALA A 27 5.36 6.87 -2.04
N PHE A 28 4.38 7.73 -1.79
CA PHE A 28 4.08 8.85 -2.67
C PHE A 28 3.74 10.10 -1.86
N ASN A 29 4.61 11.10 -1.98
CA ASN A 29 4.29 12.46 -1.56
C ASN A 29 3.25 13.07 -2.51
N VAL A 30 2.04 13.28 -2.00
CA VAL A 30 0.99 14.02 -2.70
C VAL A 30 1.03 15.45 -2.18
N GLN A 31 1.81 16.31 -2.85
CA GLN A 31 2.11 17.68 -2.42
C GLN A 31 0.88 18.39 -1.80
N VAL A 32 0.97 18.87 -0.55
CA VAL A 32 -0.13 19.57 0.14
C VAL A 32 -1.47 18.81 0.02
N PHE A 33 -1.50 17.52 0.33
CA PHE A 33 -2.74 16.74 0.27
C PHE A 33 -3.65 17.08 1.45
N GLY A 34 -4.70 17.86 1.19
CA GLY A 34 -5.68 18.21 2.19
C GLY A 34 -7.05 18.51 1.58
N LYS A 35 -7.93 19.16 2.35
CA LYS A 35 -9.35 19.37 2.00
C LYS A 35 -9.53 19.88 0.57
N SER A 36 -8.89 21.01 0.21
CA SER A 36 -9.01 21.64 -1.11
C SER A 36 -8.52 20.79 -2.28
N LYS A 37 -7.57 19.87 -2.05
CA LYS A 37 -7.11 18.94 -3.09
C LYS A 37 -8.03 17.73 -3.20
N SER A 38 -8.52 17.22 -2.07
CA SER A 38 -9.42 16.07 -2.00
C SER A 38 -10.81 16.31 -2.59
N THR A 39 -11.21 17.56 -2.82
CA THR A 39 -12.48 17.92 -3.46
C THR A 39 -12.40 18.00 -4.98
N LYS A 40 -11.21 17.91 -5.57
CA LYS A 40 -11.00 17.96 -7.02
C LYS A 40 -11.19 16.57 -7.61
N ALA A 41 -12.30 16.36 -8.31
CA ALA A 41 -12.71 15.04 -8.79
C ALA A 41 -11.70 14.42 -9.79
N ASP A 42 -11.13 15.24 -10.67
CA ASP A 42 -10.07 14.85 -11.60
C ASP A 42 -8.80 14.38 -10.88
N VAL A 43 -8.36 15.11 -9.85
CA VAL A 43 -7.20 14.74 -9.03
C VAL A 43 -7.48 13.44 -8.27
N MET A 44 -8.64 13.32 -7.64
CA MET A 44 -9.01 12.11 -6.89
C MET A 44 -9.08 10.88 -7.77
N LYS A 45 -9.61 11.02 -9.00
CA LYS A 45 -9.60 9.94 -9.99
C LYS A 45 -8.17 9.45 -10.28
N ILE A 46 -7.25 10.38 -10.55
CA ILE A 46 -5.84 10.04 -10.81
C ILE A 46 -5.18 9.36 -9.60
N LEU A 47 -5.44 9.85 -8.38
CA LEU A 47 -4.88 9.26 -7.16
C LEU A 47 -5.42 7.84 -6.93
N VAL A 48 -6.70 7.57 -7.17
CA VAL A 48 -7.27 6.22 -7.11
C VAL A 48 -6.56 5.30 -8.12
N ASP A 49 -6.39 5.74 -9.37
CA ASP A 49 -5.71 4.97 -10.41
C ASP A 49 -4.25 4.67 -10.04
N ILE A 50 -3.55 5.62 -9.41
CA ILE A 50 -2.18 5.42 -8.92
C ILE A 50 -2.15 4.38 -7.80
N PHE A 51 -2.93 4.56 -6.73
CA PHE A 51 -2.82 3.73 -5.52
C PHE A 51 -3.31 2.29 -5.73
N ARG A 52 -4.25 2.05 -6.65
CA ARG A 52 -4.71 0.70 -7.01
C ARG A 52 -3.66 -0.17 -7.71
N ARG A 53 -2.53 0.40 -8.15
CA ARG A 53 -1.42 -0.36 -8.76
C ARG A 53 -0.59 -1.16 -7.76
N TYR A 54 -0.78 -0.91 -6.46
CA TYR A 54 0.05 -1.42 -5.38
C TYR A 54 -0.81 -2.21 -4.38
N HIS A 55 -0.22 -3.21 -3.75
CA HIS A 55 -0.88 -3.95 -2.66
C HIS A 55 -0.87 -3.16 -1.35
N GLY A 56 0.10 -2.26 -1.19
CA GLY A 56 0.18 -1.34 -0.05
C GLY A 56 0.94 -0.08 -0.45
N ALA A 57 0.55 1.06 0.09
CA ALA A 57 1.21 2.32 -0.18
C ALA A 57 1.22 3.24 1.04
N VAL A 58 2.25 4.07 1.13
CA VAL A 58 2.36 5.18 2.08
C VAL A 58 2.10 6.48 1.33
N ILE A 59 1.26 7.34 1.91
CA ILE A 59 1.01 8.70 1.41
C ILE A 59 1.67 9.70 2.35
N GLU A 60 2.38 10.66 1.77
CA GLU A 60 3.10 11.70 2.50
C GLU A 60 2.55 13.09 2.19
N GLU A 61 2.89 14.05 3.04
CA GLU A 61 2.46 15.46 2.96
C GLU A 61 0.94 15.67 3.08
N ILE A 62 0.31 14.89 3.98
CA ILE A 62 -1.06 15.17 4.41
C ILE A 62 -1.06 16.51 5.18
N ARG A 63 -1.75 17.49 4.63
CA ARG A 63 -2.02 18.81 5.22
C ARG A 63 -3.52 18.96 5.50
N ASP A 64 -4.02 18.08 6.35
CA ASP A 64 -5.39 18.10 6.84
C ASP A 64 -5.43 17.55 8.26
N ASN A 65 -5.67 18.43 9.23
CA ASN A 65 -5.72 18.06 10.64
C ASN A 65 -7.04 17.38 11.05
N THR A 66 -8.07 17.38 10.19
CA THR A 66 -9.34 16.71 10.49
C THR A 66 -9.38 15.27 9.98
N GLY A 67 -8.44 14.88 9.10
CA GLY A 67 -8.38 13.56 8.49
C GLY A 67 -9.44 13.30 7.42
N GLU A 68 -10.29 14.27 7.08
CA GLU A 68 -11.36 14.08 6.09
C GLU A 68 -10.80 13.80 4.68
N ALA A 69 -9.71 14.46 4.29
CA ALA A 69 -9.11 14.32 2.97
C ALA A 69 -8.63 12.88 2.72
N ILE A 70 -7.95 12.29 3.70
CA ILE A 70 -7.48 10.90 3.60
C ILE A 70 -8.64 9.91 3.62
N GLN A 71 -9.68 10.17 4.43
CA GLN A 71 -10.88 9.34 4.44
C GLN A 71 -11.62 9.38 3.11
N ARG A 72 -11.76 10.55 2.47
CA ARG A 72 -12.34 10.66 1.12
C ARG A 72 -11.57 9.81 0.10
N LEU A 73 -10.23 9.82 0.14
CA LEU A 73 -9.41 9.02 -0.76
C LEU A 73 -9.58 7.52 -0.49
N LEU A 74 -9.57 7.11 0.77
CA LEU A 74 -9.77 5.71 1.15
C LEU A 74 -11.16 5.20 0.73
N THR A 75 -12.21 6.00 0.96
CA THR A 75 -13.58 5.69 0.48
C THR A 75 -13.61 5.56 -1.03
N ALA A 76 -12.97 6.46 -1.78
CA ALA A 76 -12.93 6.40 -3.24
C ALA A 76 -12.19 5.16 -3.77
N ILE A 77 -11.06 4.79 -3.15
CA ILE A 77 -10.31 3.56 -3.49
C ILE A 77 -11.17 2.32 -3.25
N ASN A 78 -11.86 2.25 -2.10
CA ASN A 78 -12.71 1.11 -1.72
C ASN A 78 -13.99 1.01 -2.56
N ALA A 79 -14.50 2.13 -3.09
CA ALA A 79 -15.68 2.15 -3.95
C ALA A 79 -15.38 1.76 -5.41
N ALA A 80 -14.12 1.86 -5.85
CA ALA A 80 -13.74 1.45 -7.19
C ALA A 80 -13.84 -0.07 -7.34
N SER A 81 -14.62 -0.55 -8.33
CA SER A 81 -14.75 -1.98 -8.62
C SER A 81 -13.40 -2.59 -9.06
N PRO A 82 -13.15 -3.89 -8.84
CA PRO A 82 -11.94 -4.59 -9.27
C PRO A 82 -11.54 -4.31 -10.73
#